data_AF-A0A238VPK6-F1
#
_entry.id   AF-A0A238VPK6-F1
#
_cell.length_a   1.000
_cell.length_b   1.000
_cell.length_c   1.000
_cell.angle_alpha   90.00
_cell.angle_beta   90.00
_cell.angle_gamma   90.00
#
_symmetry.space_group_name_H-M   'P 1'
#
loop_
_entity.id
_entity.type
_entity.pdbx_description
1 polymer ?
#
loop_
_entity_poly.entity_id
_entity_poly.type
_entity_poly.pdbx_seq_one_letter_code
_entity_poly.pdbx_strand_id
1 'polypeptide(L)'
;MPAWSPSEAELAAAFTGLVVESLAVKQDFGTATIGCRTCGETLTAGDAVTVALSCYGDYSWEIETIHCVEHDVASVAETMGVRAETQAVVETVLEAAGYRPPRGRYQPNALTLGPVDVLDLSPTADGYPGDP
;
A
#
# COMPACT_ATOMS: atom_id res chain seq x y z
N MET A 1 20.86 -16.41 0.86
CA MET A 1 20.62 -15.19 1.66
C MET A 1 19.55 -15.55 2.67
N PRO A 2 19.65 -15.17 3.96
CA PRO A 2 18.52 -15.38 4.86
C PRO A 2 17.29 -14.67 4.27
N ALA A 3 16.12 -15.31 4.35
CA ALA A 3 14.88 -14.66 4.00
C ALA A 3 14.74 -13.40 4.87
N TRP A 4 14.59 -12.24 4.23
CA TRP A 4 14.24 -11.04 4.96
C TRP A 4 12.81 -11.23 5.50
N SER A 5 12.63 -11.04 6.80
CA SER A 5 11.35 -11.20 7.48
C SER A 5 11.17 -10.00 8.41
N PRO A 6 10.70 -8.86 7.90
CA PRO A 6 10.45 -7.69 8.72
C PRO A 6 9.35 -8.00 9.73
N SER A 7 9.49 -7.46 10.94
CA SER A 7 8.42 -7.48 11.93
C SER A 7 7.27 -6.57 11.52
N GLU A 8 6.07 -6.83 12.06
CA GLU A 8 4.89 -5.97 11.85
C GLU A 8 5.17 -4.51 12.22
N ALA A 9 5.93 -4.26 13.30
CA ALA A 9 6.30 -2.91 13.71
C ALA A 9 7.23 -2.21 12.71
N GLU A 10 8.16 -2.94 12.09
CA GLU A 10 9.04 -2.40 11.04
C GLU A 10 8.25 -2.08 9.77
N LEU A 11 7.32 -2.96 9.39
CA LEU A 11 6.40 -2.71 8.28
C LEU A 11 5.51 -1.49 8.56
N ALA A 12 4.93 -1.41 9.75
CA ALA A 12 4.06 -0.30 10.11
C ALA A 12 4.81 1.05 10.06
N ALA A 13 6.04 1.08 10.57
CA ALA A 13 6.90 2.25 10.48
C ALA A 13 7.30 2.59 9.03
N ALA A 14 7.52 1.59 8.19
CA ALA A 14 7.87 1.80 6.79
C ALA A 14 6.70 2.33 5.94
N PHE A 15 5.47 1.95 6.28
CA PHE A 15 4.27 2.32 5.52
C PHE A 15 3.62 3.61 5.98
N THR A 16 3.75 3.96 7.27
CA THR A 16 3.21 5.20 7.81
C THR A 16 3.83 6.41 7.10
N GLY A 17 2.97 7.28 6.56
CA GLY A 17 3.37 8.47 5.81
C GLY A 17 3.72 8.19 4.35
N LEU A 18 3.60 6.95 3.85
CA LEU A 18 3.74 6.69 2.42
C LEU A 18 2.70 7.46 1.63
N VAL A 19 3.15 8.12 0.56
CA VAL A 19 2.26 8.83 -0.35
C VAL A 19 1.46 7.81 -1.14
N VAL A 20 0.16 8.07 -1.25
CA VAL A 20 -0.83 7.25 -1.95
C VAL A 20 -0.68 7.43 -3.47
N GLU A 21 0.48 7.06 -4.00
CA GLU A 21 0.81 7.13 -5.41
C GLU A 21 1.86 6.07 -5.74
N SER A 22 1.64 5.37 -6.85
CA SER A 22 2.55 4.40 -7.43
C SER A 22 2.33 4.33 -8.95
N LEU A 23 2.95 3.37 -9.63
CA LEU A 23 2.62 3.08 -11.02
C LEU A 23 1.19 2.53 -11.20
N ALA A 24 0.69 1.76 -10.23
CA ALA A 24 -0.61 1.11 -10.26
C ALA A 24 -1.75 2.01 -9.75
N VAL A 25 -1.40 2.97 -8.87
CA VAL A 25 -2.35 3.79 -8.12
C VAL A 25 -2.03 5.26 -8.31
N LYS A 26 -2.99 6.03 -8.82
CA LYS A 26 -2.85 7.47 -9.06
C LYS A 26 -3.93 8.25 -8.33
N GLN A 27 -3.53 9.06 -7.37
CA GLN A 27 -4.40 10.06 -6.77
C GLN A 27 -4.55 11.29 -7.67
N ASP A 28 -5.61 12.05 -7.45
CA ASP A 28 -5.78 13.39 -8.01
C ASP A 28 -5.32 14.43 -6.98
N PHE A 29 -4.10 14.95 -7.15
CA PHE A 29 -3.56 16.04 -6.34
C PHE A 29 -4.35 17.35 -6.47
N GLY A 30 -5.14 17.53 -7.54
CA GLY A 30 -5.98 18.72 -7.71
C GLY A 30 -7.15 18.75 -6.71
N THR A 31 -7.67 17.57 -6.36
CA THR A 31 -8.84 17.43 -5.49
C THR A 31 -8.54 16.71 -4.16
N ALA A 32 -7.31 16.24 -3.94
CA ALA A 32 -6.90 15.43 -2.80
C ALA A 32 -7.73 14.14 -2.68
N THR A 33 -7.93 13.45 -3.80
CA THR A 33 -8.80 12.26 -3.84
C THR A 33 -8.14 11.05 -4.49
N ILE A 34 -8.63 9.86 -4.14
CA ILE A 34 -8.31 8.62 -4.85
C ILE A 34 -9.53 7.72 -4.96
N GLY A 35 -9.62 6.93 -6.02
CA GLY A 35 -10.72 5.99 -6.22
C GLY A 35 -10.49 4.65 -5.53
N CYS A 36 -11.53 4.11 -4.87
CA CYS A 36 -11.56 2.70 -4.51
C CYS A 36 -11.36 1.83 -5.77
N ARG A 37 -10.51 0.83 -5.69
CA ARG A 37 -10.20 -0.06 -6.81
C ARG A 37 -11.43 -0.83 -7.31
N THR A 38 -12.37 -1.17 -6.44
CA THR A 38 -13.51 -2.03 -6.76
C THR A 38 -14.70 -1.23 -7.28
N CYS A 39 -15.18 -0.23 -6.54
CA CYS A 39 -16.39 0.52 -6.88
C CYS A 39 -16.12 1.91 -7.49
N GLY A 40 -14.88 2.39 -7.45
CA GLY A 40 -14.54 3.74 -7.91
C GLY A 40 -15.00 4.87 -7.00
N GLU A 41 -15.50 4.56 -5.79
CA GLU A 41 -15.84 5.57 -4.78
C GLU A 41 -14.67 6.51 -4.53
N THR A 42 -14.96 7.81 -4.44
CA THR A 42 -13.98 8.84 -4.16
C THR A 42 -13.63 8.85 -2.67
N LEU A 43 -12.37 8.57 -2.37
CA LEU A 43 -11.79 8.53 -1.04
C LEU A 43 -10.91 9.76 -0.81
N THR A 44 -10.90 10.24 0.43
CA THR A 44 -10.30 11.49 0.88
C THR A 44 -9.64 11.32 2.24
N ALA A 45 -8.97 12.37 2.73
CA ALA A 45 -8.40 12.35 4.07
C ALA A 45 -9.49 12.15 5.15
N GLY A 46 -9.23 11.23 6.08
CA GLY A 46 -10.16 10.80 7.12
C GLY A 46 -10.89 9.50 6.80
N ASP A 47 -10.87 9.05 5.54
CA ASP A 47 -11.49 7.79 5.15
C ASP A 47 -10.60 6.61 5.55
N ALA A 48 -11.23 5.58 6.13
CA ALA A 48 -10.58 4.31 6.43
C ALA A 48 -10.48 3.47 5.15
N VAL A 49 -9.32 2.84 4.95
CA VAL A 49 -8.99 2.08 3.75
C VAL A 49 -8.17 0.85 4.07
N THR A 50 -8.29 -0.16 3.21
CA THR A 50 -7.30 -1.25 3.13
C THR A 50 -6.45 -1.09 1.88
N VAL A 51 -5.16 -1.36 1.99
CA VAL A 51 -4.15 -1.11 0.96
C VAL A 51 -3.33 -2.38 0.75
N ALA A 52 -3.17 -2.77 -0.50
CA ALA A 52 -2.29 -3.87 -0.89
C ALA A 52 -0.98 -3.30 -1.43
N LEU A 53 0.16 -3.81 -0.93
CA LEU A 53 1.50 -3.36 -1.30
C LEU A 53 2.38 -4.52 -1.75
N SER A 54 3.29 -4.25 -2.69
CA SER A 54 4.34 -5.16 -3.12
C SER A 54 5.72 -4.51 -2.92
N CYS A 55 6.73 -5.29 -2.57
CA CYS A 55 8.10 -4.82 -2.43
C CYS A 55 8.93 -5.30 -3.62
N TYR A 56 9.15 -4.41 -4.59
CA TYR A 56 9.90 -4.75 -5.79
C TYR A 56 11.37 -5.01 -5.45
N GLY A 57 11.80 -6.26 -5.66
CA GLY A 57 13.18 -6.70 -5.42
C GLY A 57 13.66 -6.57 -3.98
N ASP A 58 12.74 -6.48 -3.01
CA ASP A 58 13.04 -6.18 -1.60
C ASP A 58 13.72 -4.81 -1.39
N TYR A 59 13.48 -3.84 -2.29
CA TYR A 59 14.09 -2.49 -2.22
C TYR A 59 13.08 -1.36 -2.02
N SER A 60 11.94 -1.40 -2.71
CA SER A 60 10.94 -0.31 -2.71
C SER A 60 9.54 -0.89 -2.60
N TRP A 61 8.74 -0.32 -1.71
CA TRP A 61 7.33 -0.66 -1.57
C TRP A 61 6.49 0.18 -2.53
N GLU A 62 5.62 -0.51 -3.25
CA GLU A 62 4.69 0.09 -4.20
C GLU A 62 3.27 -0.26 -3.76
N ILE A 63 2.38 0.74 -3.82
CA ILE A 63 0.95 0.53 -3.57
C ILE A 63 0.34 -0.08 -4.82
N GLU A 64 -0.25 -1.27 -4.74
CA GLU A 64 -0.89 -1.96 -5.86
C GLU A 64 -2.36 -1.58 -5.99
N THR A 65 -3.09 -1.54 -4.86
CA THR A 65 -4.51 -1.22 -4.81
C THR A 65 -4.90 -0.54 -3.49
N ILE A 66 -6.00 0.23 -3.54
CA ILE A 66 -6.64 0.85 -2.37
C ILE A 66 -8.13 0.56 -2.42
N HIS A 67 -8.72 0.25 -1.28
CA HIS A 67 -10.11 -0.15 -1.15
C HIS A 67 -10.82 0.62 -0.04
N CYS A 68 -12.10 0.95 -0.26
CA CYS A 68 -12.96 1.54 0.77
C CYS A 68 -13.43 0.46 1.76
N VAL A 69 -14.03 0.88 2.88
CA VAL A 69 -14.51 -0.02 3.94
C VAL A 69 -15.56 -1.04 3.48
N GLU A 70 -16.31 -0.78 2.41
CA GLU A 70 -17.30 -1.73 1.86
C GLU A 70 -16.68 -2.81 0.96
N HIS A 71 -15.43 -2.60 0.54
CA HIS A 71 -14.69 -3.49 -0.35
C HIS A 71 -13.33 -3.83 0.25
N ASP A 72 -13.26 -3.89 1.58
CA ASP A 72 -12.05 -4.14 2.33
C ASP A 72 -11.40 -5.47 1.91
N VAL A 73 -10.08 -5.50 2.00
CA VAL A 73 -9.29 -6.69 1.72
C VAL A 73 -8.40 -6.98 2.92
N ALA A 74 -8.28 -8.26 3.26
CA ALA A 74 -7.51 -8.70 4.42
C ALA A 74 -6.44 -9.74 4.09
N SER A 75 -6.30 -10.16 2.82
CA SER A 75 -5.31 -11.16 2.43
C SER A 75 -4.60 -10.86 1.11
N VAL A 76 -3.29 -11.10 1.10
CA VAL A 76 -2.44 -11.06 -0.11
C VAL A 76 -2.93 -12.08 -1.14
N ALA A 77 -3.19 -13.31 -0.70
CA ALA A 77 -3.53 -14.42 -1.58
C ALA A 77 -4.81 -14.14 -2.39
N GLU A 78 -5.82 -13.56 -1.73
CA GLU A 78 -7.11 -13.24 -2.35
C GLU A 78 -7.04 -11.98 -3.23
N THR A 79 -6.24 -10.99 -2.83
CA THR A 79 -6.22 -9.67 -3.50
C THR A 79 -5.29 -9.63 -4.71
N MET A 80 -4.07 -10.17 -4.56
CA MET A 80 -3.00 -10.03 -5.56
C MET A 80 -2.52 -11.37 -6.12
N GLY A 81 -2.82 -12.46 -5.42
CA GLY A 81 -2.13 -13.73 -5.56
C GLY A 81 -0.72 -13.67 -4.95
N VAL A 82 -0.30 -14.76 -4.32
CA VAL A 82 1.06 -14.91 -3.77
C VAL A 82 2.08 -14.97 -4.91
N ARG A 83 3.13 -14.14 -4.82
CA ARG A 83 4.20 -14.01 -5.81
C ARG A 83 5.56 -14.09 -5.14
N ALA A 84 6.60 -14.31 -5.94
CA ALA A 84 7.99 -14.37 -5.48
C ALA A 84 8.56 -12.97 -5.18
N GLU A 85 7.83 -12.18 -4.39
CA GLU A 85 8.14 -10.83 -3.92
C GLU A 85 7.48 -10.63 -2.55
N THR A 86 8.05 -9.77 -1.70
CA THR A 86 7.43 -9.50 -0.40
C THR A 86 6.17 -8.67 -0.63
N GLN A 87 5.02 -9.12 -0.13
CA GLN A 87 3.72 -8.48 -0.32
C GLN A 87 3.03 -8.30 1.04
N ALA A 88 2.24 -7.23 1.19
CA ALA A 88 1.50 -6.97 2.41
C ALA A 88 0.10 -6.42 2.11
N VAL A 89 -0.82 -6.65 3.04
CA VAL A 89 -2.11 -5.96 3.11
C VAL A 89 -2.17 -5.26 4.46
N VAL A 90 -2.57 -3.99 4.46
CA VAL A 90 -2.65 -3.15 5.66
C VAL A 90 -3.96 -2.39 5.70
N GLU A 91 -4.41 -2.04 6.90
CA GLU A 91 -5.47 -1.06 7.13
C GLU A 91 -4.89 0.25 7.66
N THR A 92 -5.53 1.37 7.29
CA THR A 92 -5.14 2.70 7.75
C THR A 92 -6.24 3.73 7.50
N VAL A 93 -6.03 4.95 7.99
CA VAL A 93 -6.82 6.12 7.64
C VAL A 93 -5.98 7.01 6.73
N LEU A 94 -6.58 7.50 5.65
CA LEU A 94 -5.91 8.45 4.76
C LEU A 94 -5.68 9.78 5.47
N GLU A 95 -4.47 10.33 5.37
CA GLU A 95 -4.11 11.63 5.92
C GLU A 95 -3.80 12.63 4.81
N ALA A 96 -4.12 13.90 5.06
CA ALA A 96 -3.73 14.99 4.18
C ALA A 96 -2.29 15.42 4.48
N ALA A 97 -1.45 15.45 3.46
CA ALA A 97 -0.05 15.82 3.56
C ALA A 97 0.42 16.61 2.34
N GLY A 98 1.64 17.15 2.44
CA GLY A 98 2.36 17.71 1.31
C GLY A 98 3.39 16.74 0.77
N TYR A 99 3.45 16.56 -0.54
CA TYR A 99 4.44 15.71 -1.20
C TYR A 99 5.32 16.49 -2.16
N ARG A 100 6.63 16.22 -2.14
CA ARG A 100 7.57 16.72 -3.15
C ARG A 100 8.13 15.55 -3.95
N PRO A 101 7.58 15.26 -5.14
CA PRO A 101 8.12 14.20 -5.99
C PRO A 101 9.58 14.50 -6.38
N PRO A 102 10.42 13.47 -6.56
CA PRO A 102 11.84 13.64 -6.94
C PRO A 102 12.01 14.48 -8.22
N ARG A 103 11.06 14.37 -9.14
CA ARG A 103 10.96 15.15 -10.37
C ARG A 103 9.57 15.75 -10.48
N GLY A 104 9.36 16.94 -9.91
CA GLY A 104 8.10 17.64 -10.07
C GLY A 104 7.96 18.87 -9.19
N ARG A 105 6.76 19.46 -9.22
CA ARG A 105 6.38 20.54 -8.31
C ARG A 105 5.87 19.94 -7.01
N TYR A 106 5.97 20.72 -5.94
CA TYR A 106 5.35 20.37 -4.67
C TYR A 106 3.83 20.24 -4.84
N GLN A 107 3.28 19.15 -4.31
CA GLN A 107 1.87 18.82 -4.27
C GLN A 107 1.37 19.07 -2.84
N PRO A 108 0.64 20.18 -2.56
CA PRO A 108 0.17 20.51 -1.22
C PRO A 108 -0.99 19.64 -0.73
N ASN A 109 -1.60 18.89 -1.64
CA ASN A 109 -2.85 18.15 -1.48
C ASN A 109 -2.61 16.64 -1.70
N ALA A 110 -1.51 16.11 -1.20
CA ALA A 110 -1.20 14.69 -1.30
C ALA A 110 -1.92 13.91 -0.20
N LEU A 111 -2.42 12.73 -0.55
CA LEU A 111 -2.87 11.75 0.43
C LEU A 111 -1.70 10.85 0.83
N THR A 112 -1.59 10.56 2.12
CA THR A 112 -0.65 9.60 2.70
C THR A 112 -1.37 8.56 3.53
N LEU A 113 -0.73 7.41 3.74
CA LEU A 113 -1.15 6.44 4.74
C LEU A 113 -0.89 7.02 6.13
N GLY A 114 -1.87 7.02 7.02
CA GLY A 114 -1.67 7.32 8.44
C GLY A 114 -0.91 6.19 9.14
N PRO A 115 -1.04 6.07 10.48
CA PRO A 115 -0.64 4.85 11.18
C PRO A 115 -1.30 3.64 10.54
N VAL A 116 -0.53 2.58 10.32
CA VAL A 116 -1.03 1.36 9.67
C VAL A 116 -1.03 0.20 10.65
N ASP A 117 -2.01 -0.68 10.47
CA ASP A 117 -2.04 -2.01 11.07
C ASP A 117 -1.88 -3.05 9.95
N VAL A 118 -0.98 -4.03 10.15
CA VAL A 118 -0.70 -5.07 9.15
C VAL A 118 -1.74 -6.18 9.27
N LEU A 119 -2.44 -6.48 8.18
CA LEU A 119 -3.48 -7.52 8.13
C LEU A 119 -2.92 -8.86 7.64
N ASP A 120 -2.06 -8.83 6.62
CA ASP A 120 -1.44 -10.01 6.04
C ASP A 120 -0.07 -9.69 5.44
N LEU A 121 0.83 -10.66 5.47
CA LEU A 121 2.20 -10.56 4.96
C LEU A 121 2.57 -11.87 4.26
N SER A 122 3.00 -11.75 3.01
CA SER A 122 3.56 -12.86 2.23
C SER A 122 5.01 -12.53 1.91
N PRO A 123 5.99 -13.16 2.60
CA PRO A 123 7.40 -13.04 2.24
C PRO A 123 7.69 -13.56 0.83
N THR A 124 8.77 -13.07 0.22
CA THR A 124 9.27 -13.51 -1.10
C THR A 124 9.38 -15.04 -1.25
N ALA A 125 9.68 -15.75 -0.16
CA ALA A 125 9.81 -17.21 -0.16
C ALA A 125 8.51 -17.95 -0.50
N ASP A 126 7.35 -17.39 -0.16
CA ASP A 126 6.04 -18.04 -0.31
C ASP A 126 5.61 -18.16 -1.77
N GLY A 127 6.16 -17.32 -2.65
CA GLY A 127 5.90 -17.36 -4.08
C GLY A 127 6.73 -18.34 -4.89
N TYR A 128 7.73 -18.97 -4.28
CA TYR A 128 8.44 -20.06 -4.93
C TYR A 128 7.69 -21.37 -4.68
N PRO A 129 7.29 -22.13 -5.72
CA PRO A 129 6.80 -23.49 -5.50
C PRO A 129 7.90 -24.25 -4.78
N GLY A 130 7.56 -24.87 -3.63
CA GLY A 130 8.53 -25.57 -2.80
C GLY A 130 9.43 -26.48 -3.64
N ASP A 131 10.72 -26.18 -3.67
CA ASP A 131 11.73 -27.10 -4.16
C ASP A 131 11.78 -28.24 -3.11
N PRO A 132 11.46 -29.50 -3.47
CA PRO A 132 11.57 -30.62 -2.54
C PRO A 132 13.01 -30.88 -2.09
#